data_AF-A0AAC9ANW5-F1
#
_entry.id   AF-A0AAC9ANW5-F1
#
_cell.length_a   1.000
_cell.length_b   1.000
_cell.length_c   1.000
_cell.angle_alpha   90.00
_cell.angle_beta   90.00
_cell.angle_gamma   90.00
#
_symmetry.space_group_name_H-M   'P 1'
#
loop_
_entity.id
_entity.type
_entity.pdbx_description
1 polymer ?
#
loop_
_entity_poly.entity_id
_entity_poly.type
_entity_poly.pdbx_seq_one_letter_code
_entity_poly.pdbx_strand_id
1 'polypeptide(L)'
;MSLSVCLLFDRRTDRALRGLWGRLESIGVSTLLTHTHEKHLPHLSYAVLRNWEIDRVVEAVASLPAGDPIPLHFDTVGHFHRGRAALIVAPRADLLARQQRVVDALTSTGADLHHYYLPGRWVPHTSLATHVKAAQLAAMTSLAHDVLPLDATAVGASIIDSGTGLRHDLAMIP
;
A
#
# COMPACT_ATOMS: atom_id res chain seq x y z
N MET A 1 5.01 -0.84 15.26
CA MET A 1 4.33 -1.96 14.58
C MET A 1 2.96 -1.48 14.14
N SER A 2 2.49 -1.88 12.97
CA SER A 2 1.14 -1.55 12.48
C SER A 2 0.60 -2.72 11.67
N LEU A 3 -0.71 -2.92 11.70
CA LEU A 3 -1.40 -3.91 10.88
C LEU A 3 -2.12 -3.22 9.74
N SER A 4 -1.96 -3.70 8.52
CA SER A 4 -2.54 -3.05 7.35
C SER A 4 -3.42 -4.03 6.58
N VAL A 5 -4.59 -3.57 6.13
CA VAL A 5 -5.37 -4.28 5.11
C VAL A 5 -4.88 -3.79 3.76
N CYS A 6 -4.28 -4.68 2.99
CA CYS A 6 -3.56 -4.35 1.77
C CYS A 6 -4.15 -5.04 0.55
N LEU A 7 -4.30 -4.28 -0.53
CA LEU A 7 -4.49 -4.80 -1.88
C LEU A 7 -3.13 -5.21 -2.46
N LEU A 8 -3.11 -6.38 -3.09
CA LEU A 8 -1.94 -6.96 -3.74
C LEU A 8 -2.09 -6.93 -5.25
N PHE A 9 -1.01 -6.59 -5.95
CA PHE A 9 -1.03 -6.40 -7.39
C PHE A 9 -0.81 -7.69 -8.17
N ASP A 10 -1.14 -7.65 -9.45
CA ASP A 10 -0.75 -8.67 -10.41
C ASP A 10 0.78 -8.85 -10.49
N ARG A 11 1.20 -10.01 -11.02
CA ARG A 11 2.62 -10.38 -11.10
C ARG A 11 3.47 -9.41 -11.94
N ARG A 12 2.88 -8.75 -12.94
CA ARG A 12 3.60 -7.81 -13.81
C ARG A 12 3.93 -6.55 -13.02
N THR A 13 2.96 -6.02 -12.31
CA THR A 13 3.06 -4.84 -11.46
C THR A 13 4.00 -5.09 -10.28
N ASP A 14 3.86 -6.21 -9.57
CA ASP A 14 4.77 -6.59 -8.47
C ASP A 14 6.24 -6.60 -8.95
N ARG A 15 6.51 -7.23 -10.10
CA ARG A 15 7.86 -7.29 -10.67
C ARG A 15 8.38 -5.90 -11.04
N ALA A 16 7.57 -5.06 -11.69
CA ALA A 16 7.97 -3.72 -12.08
C ALA A 16 8.34 -2.86 -10.86
N LEU A 17 7.54 -2.92 -9.80
CA LEU A 17 7.76 -2.16 -8.57
C LEU A 17 8.98 -2.67 -7.79
N ARG A 18 9.19 -3.99 -7.69
CA ARG A 18 10.40 -4.57 -7.09
C ARG A 18 11.65 -4.20 -7.88
N GLY A 19 11.58 -4.22 -9.21
CA GLY A 19 12.66 -3.78 -10.09
C GLY A 19 13.01 -2.31 -9.87
N LEU A 20 11.99 -1.45 -9.78
CA LEU A 20 12.17 -0.03 -9.46
C LEU A 20 12.81 0.16 -8.08
N TRP A 21 12.36 -0.59 -7.07
CA TRP A 21 12.98 -0.54 -5.74
C TRP A 21 14.48 -0.89 -5.80
N GLY A 22 14.86 -1.96 -6.52
CA GLY A 22 16.27 -2.32 -6.68
C GLY A 22 17.12 -1.22 -7.35
N ARG A 23 16.57 -0.55 -8.38
CA ARG A 23 17.24 0.56 -9.07
C ARG A 23 17.39 1.81 -8.18
N LEU A 24 16.43 2.04 -7.30
CA LEU A 24 16.50 3.11 -6.30
C LEU A 24 17.57 2.80 -5.24
N GLU A 25 17.61 1.57 -4.75
CA GLU A 25 18.63 1.15 -3.79
C GLU A 25 20.04 1.21 -4.39
N SER A 26 20.22 0.92 -5.69
CA SER A 26 21.52 1.03 -6.35
C SER A 26 22.07 2.46 -6.42
N ILE A 27 21.22 3.48 -6.25
CA ILE A 27 21.63 4.90 -6.13
C ILE A 27 21.58 5.40 -4.68
N GLY A 28 21.46 4.49 -3.71
CA GLY A 28 21.47 4.80 -2.28
C GLY A 28 20.16 5.38 -1.75
N VAL A 29 19.04 5.23 -2.45
CA VAL A 29 17.70 5.59 -1.95
C VAL A 29 17.11 4.37 -1.25
N SER A 30 16.78 4.49 0.05
CA SER A 30 16.21 3.38 0.82
C SER A 30 14.78 3.08 0.38
N THR A 31 14.46 1.80 0.13
CA THR A 31 13.12 1.36 -0.27
C THR A 31 12.57 0.34 0.70
N LEU A 32 11.50 -0.38 0.34
CA LEU A 32 10.98 -1.50 1.11
C LEU A 32 11.65 -2.83 0.74
N LEU A 33 12.43 -2.90 -0.33
CA LEU A 33 13.07 -4.14 -0.79
C LEU A 33 13.99 -4.74 0.28
N THR A 34 14.84 -3.92 0.89
CA THR A 34 15.76 -4.33 1.98
C THR A 34 15.36 -3.78 3.35
N HIS A 35 14.15 -3.23 3.49
CA HIS A 35 13.71 -2.64 4.75
C HIS A 35 13.32 -3.70 5.78
N THR A 36 13.70 -3.46 7.04
CA THR A 36 13.35 -4.24 8.24
C THR A 36 13.60 -5.75 8.10
N HIS A 37 12.61 -6.48 7.60
CA HIS A 37 12.59 -7.94 7.52
C HIS A 37 12.63 -8.47 6.07
N GLU A 38 12.74 -7.59 5.06
CA GLU A 38 12.88 -7.94 3.62
C GLU A 38 11.71 -8.73 3.00
N LYS A 39 10.62 -8.90 3.76
CA LYS A 39 9.39 -9.60 3.33
C LYS A 39 8.31 -8.65 2.80
N HIS A 40 8.64 -7.38 2.58
CA HIS A 40 7.67 -6.41 2.07
C HIS A 40 7.22 -6.77 0.65
N LEU A 41 5.98 -6.40 0.36
CA LEU A 41 5.38 -6.54 -0.96
C LEU A 41 5.01 -5.16 -1.49
N PRO A 42 5.12 -4.90 -2.79
CA PRO A 42 4.40 -3.81 -3.41
C PRO A 42 2.89 -3.98 -3.19
N HIS A 43 2.26 -2.98 -2.58
CA HIS A 43 0.85 -3.05 -2.23
C HIS A 43 0.23 -1.64 -2.17
N LEU A 44 -1.10 -1.60 -2.06
CA LEU A 44 -1.89 -0.42 -1.72
C LEU A 44 -2.62 -0.71 -0.40
N SER A 45 -2.40 0.09 0.64
CA SER A 45 -3.10 -0.10 1.92
C SER A 45 -4.46 0.59 1.91
N TYR A 46 -5.54 -0.16 2.12
CA TYR A 46 -6.86 0.40 2.41
C TYR A 46 -6.90 1.06 3.78
N ALA A 47 -6.29 0.39 4.76
CA ALA A 47 -6.31 0.78 6.15
C ALA A 47 -4.99 0.42 6.82
N VAL A 48 -4.61 1.19 7.83
CA VAL A 48 -3.46 0.92 8.70
C VAL A 48 -3.90 1.13 10.14
N LEU A 49 -3.80 0.09 10.96
CA LEU A 49 -4.20 0.06 12.36
C LEU A 49 -2.99 0.26 13.27
N ARG A 50 -3.17 1.04 14.33
CA ARG A 50 -2.17 1.29 15.38
C ARG A 50 -2.37 0.39 16.60
N ASN A 51 -3.61 0.00 16.86
CA ASN A 51 -4.00 -0.95 17.89
C ASN A 51 -5.15 -1.82 17.36
N TRP A 52 -5.12 -3.12 17.63
CA TRP A 52 -6.06 -4.09 17.06
C TRP A 52 -6.07 -5.40 17.86
N GLU A 53 -7.12 -6.19 17.66
CA GLU A 53 -7.18 -7.61 18.01
C GLU A 53 -7.24 -8.41 16.70
N ILE A 54 -6.24 -9.26 16.46
CA ILE A 54 -6.02 -9.85 15.12
C ILE A 54 -7.20 -10.69 14.64
N ASP A 55 -7.75 -11.55 15.50
CA ASP A 55 -8.84 -12.46 15.11
C ASP A 55 -10.10 -11.69 14.73
N ARG A 56 -10.42 -10.62 15.48
CA ARG A 56 -11.55 -9.74 15.17
C ARG A 56 -11.38 -8.99 13.86
N VAL A 57 -10.16 -8.52 13.57
CA VAL A 57 -9.85 -7.85 12.31
C VAL A 57 -10.00 -8.81 11.14
N VAL A 58 -9.45 -10.03 11.26
CA VAL A 58 -9.56 -11.06 10.22
C VAL A 58 -11.02 -11.41 9.96
N GLU A 59 -11.80 -11.66 11.01
CA GLU A 59 -13.23 -11.98 10.91
C GLU A 59 -14.03 -10.85 10.25
N ALA A 60 -13.82 -9.59 10.68
CA ALA A 60 -14.54 -8.44 10.15
C ALA A 60 -14.26 -8.21 8.66
N VAL A 61 -13.01 -8.34 8.23
CA VAL A 61 -12.64 -8.17 6.82
C VAL A 61 -13.10 -9.36 5.97
N ALA A 62 -13.04 -10.59 6.49
CA ALA A 62 -13.51 -11.78 5.79
C ALA A 62 -15.05 -11.80 5.60
N SER A 63 -15.79 -11.08 6.44
CA SER A 63 -17.24 -10.95 6.36
C SER A 63 -17.73 -9.91 5.34
N LEU A 64 -16.81 -9.14 4.75
CA LEU A 64 -17.16 -8.17 3.70
C LEU A 64 -17.54 -8.87 2.40
N PRO A 65 -18.39 -8.23 1.56
CA PRO A 65 -18.71 -8.76 0.24
C PRO A 65 -17.45 -8.90 -0.62
N ALA A 66 -17.28 -10.06 -1.24
CA ALA A 66 -16.23 -10.26 -2.23
C ALA A 66 -16.44 -9.30 -3.41
N GLY A 67 -15.37 -8.60 -3.81
CA GLY A 67 -15.39 -7.75 -4.98
C GLY A 67 -14.42 -8.19 -6.07
N ASP A 68 -14.66 -7.67 -7.27
CA ASP A 68 -13.83 -7.94 -8.44
C ASP A 68 -12.42 -7.32 -8.34
N PRO A 69 -11.46 -7.81 -9.13
CA PRO A 69 -10.17 -7.16 -9.33
C PRO A 69 -10.32 -5.66 -9.66
N ILE A 70 -9.43 -4.85 -9.11
CA ILE A 70 -9.55 -3.39 -9.16
C ILE A 70 -8.50 -2.84 -10.13
N PRO A 71 -8.90 -2.22 -11.25
CA PRO A 71 -7.97 -1.49 -12.10
C PRO A 71 -7.49 -0.23 -11.38
N LEU A 72 -6.18 0.01 -11.44
CA LEU A 72 -5.49 1.12 -10.82
C LEU A 72 -4.58 1.78 -11.85
N HIS A 73 -4.51 3.10 -11.80
CA HIS A 73 -3.66 3.89 -12.67
C HIS A 73 -2.75 4.77 -11.81
N PHE A 74 -1.44 4.68 -12.04
CA PHE A 74 -0.46 5.53 -11.40
C PHE A 74 0.15 6.45 -12.45
N ASP A 75 0.17 7.75 -12.15
CA ASP A 75 0.77 8.76 -13.03
C ASP A 75 1.49 9.88 -12.24
N THR A 76 1.64 9.70 -10.92
CA THR A 76 2.16 10.76 -10.06
C THR A 76 3.07 10.20 -8.99
N VAL A 77 4.21 10.86 -8.79
CA VAL A 77 5.10 10.62 -7.65
C VAL A 77 4.78 11.62 -6.55
N GLY A 78 4.34 11.12 -5.40
CA GLY A 78 4.05 11.91 -4.21
C GLY A 78 5.20 11.88 -3.21
N HIS A 79 5.41 13.00 -2.51
CA HIS A 79 6.35 13.11 -1.40
C HIS A 79 5.59 13.39 -0.11
N PHE A 80 5.81 12.56 0.88
CA PHE A 80 5.25 12.72 2.21
C PHE A 80 6.32 13.22 3.19
N HIS A 81 5.85 13.67 4.35
CA HIS A 81 6.68 14.09 5.47
C HIS A 81 7.80 13.07 5.77
N ARG A 82 8.93 13.56 6.30
CA ARG A 82 10.09 12.75 6.69
C ARG A 82 10.80 12.03 5.53
N GLY A 83 10.65 12.57 4.31
CA GLY A 83 11.38 12.11 3.12
C GLY A 83 10.83 10.81 2.52
N ARG A 84 9.58 10.45 2.80
CA ARG A 84 8.95 9.28 2.18
C ARG A 84 8.47 9.65 0.77
N ALA A 85 8.59 8.73 -0.18
CA ALA A 85 8.05 8.89 -1.52
C ALA A 85 7.14 7.71 -1.89
N ALA A 86 6.15 7.96 -2.75
CA ALA A 86 5.19 6.97 -3.18
C ALA A 86 4.70 7.24 -4.59
N LEU A 87 4.21 6.19 -5.26
CA LEU A 87 3.39 6.33 -6.46
C LEU A 87 1.94 6.54 -6.03
N ILE A 88 1.30 7.58 -6.54
CA ILE A 88 -0.08 7.93 -6.22
C ILE A 88 -1.02 7.32 -7.25
N VAL A 89 -2.08 6.71 -6.76
CA VAL A 89 -3.15 6.14 -7.60
C VAL A 89 -4.14 7.24 -7.93
N ALA A 90 -4.55 7.31 -9.19
CA ALA A 90 -5.64 8.18 -9.60
C ALA A 90 -6.92 7.84 -8.80
N PRO A 91 -7.60 8.83 -8.19
CA PRO A 91 -8.77 8.57 -7.38
C PRO A 91 -9.89 7.93 -8.21
N ARG A 92 -10.51 6.87 -7.68
CA ARG A 92 -11.66 6.19 -8.28
C ARG A 92 -12.76 6.01 -7.25
N ALA A 93 -14.01 6.28 -7.63
CA ALA A 93 -15.14 6.27 -6.70
C ALA A 93 -15.39 4.89 -6.07
N ASP A 94 -15.22 3.81 -6.84
CA ASP A 94 -15.37 2.43 -6.36
C ASP A 94 -14.25 2.04 -5.38
N LEU A 95 -13.00 2.47 -5.62
CA LEU A 95 -11.88 2.26 -4.71
C LEU A 95 -12.13 2.96 -3.37
N LEU A 96 -12.60 4.22 -3.40
CA LEU A 96 -12.93 4.98 -2.20
C LEU A 96 -14.11 4.33 -1.43
N ALA A 97 -15.14 3.88 -2.14
CA ALA A 97 -16.29 3.21 -1.51
C ALA A 97 -15.91 1.87 -0.86
N ARG A 98 -15.02 1.09 -1.49
CA ARG A 98 -14.46 -0.14 -0.90
C ARG A 98 -13.63 0.16 0.34
N GLN A 99 -12.76 1.17 0.25
CA GLN A 99 -11.95 1.59 1.38
C GLN A 99 -12.80 2.03 2.58
N GLN A 100 -13.88 2.79 2.35
CA GLN A 100 -14.83 3.17 3.38
C GLN A 100 -15.44 1.95 4.08
N ARG A 101 -15.92 0.94 3.31
CA ARG A 101 -16.49 -0.29 3.89
C ARG A 101 -15.48 -1.06 4.74
N VAL A 102 -14.23 -1.15 4.28
CA VAL A 102 -13.15 -1.77 5.06
C VAL A 102 -12.93 -1.00 6.35
N VAL A 103 -12.85 0.33 6.29
CA VAL A 103 -12.69 1.16 7.50
C VAL A 103 -13.85 0.99 8.47
N ASP A 104 -15.09 0.99 7.99
CA ASP A 104 -16.28 0.82 8.83
C ASP A 104 -16.28 -0.55 9.53
N ALA A 105 -15.97 -1.62 8.79
CA ALA A 105 -15.82 -2.95 9.35
C ALA A 105 -14.73 -3.00 10.43
N LEU A 106 -13.55 -2.44 10.15
CA LEU A 106 -12.43 -2.43 11.10
C LEU A 106 -12.75 -1.61 12.36
N THR A 107 -13.30 -0.41 12.21
CA THR A 107 -13.61 0.46 13.35
C THR A 107 -14.71 -0.13 14.25
N SER A 108 -15.66 -0.89 13.69
CA SER A 108 -16.67 -1.61 14.47
C SER A 108 -16.09 -2.69 15.40
N THR A 109 -14.86 -3.16 15.13
CA THR A 109 -14.15 -4.09 16.03
C THR A 109 -13.52 -3.41 17.24
N GLY A 110 -13.50 -2.07 17.28
CA GLY A 110 -12.76 -1.27 18.26
C GLY A 110 -11.30 -1.00 17.89
N ALA A 111 -10.86 -1.36 16.68
CA ALA A 111 -9.51 -1.10 16.22
C ALA A 111 -9.23 0.41 16.03
N ASP A 112 -8.02 0.84 16.35
CA ASP A 112 -7.57 2.23 16.21
C ASP A 112 -6.92 2.44 14.84
N LEU A 113 -7.62 3.15 13.95
CA LEU A 113 -7.15 3.46 12.61
C LEU A 113 -6.18 4.65 12.61
N HIS A 114 -5.12 4.54 11.81
CA HIS A 114 -4.19 5.64 11.60
C HIS A 114 -4.88 6.78 10.81
N HIS A 115 -4.78 8.02 11.31
CA HIS A 115 -5.54 9.17 10.79
C HIS A 115 -5.36 9.48 9.28
N TYR A 116 -4.21 9.15 8.67
CA TYR A 116 -4.00 9.27 7.22
C TYR A 116 -4.80 8.28 6.37
N TYR A 117 -5.39 7.25 6.98
CA TYR A 117 -6.23 6.26 6.31
C TYR A 117 -7.71 6.47 6.64
N LEU A 118 -8.07 7.56 7.31
CA LEU A 118 -9.46 7.94 7.47
C LEU A 118 -10.06 8.31 6.11
N PRO A 119 -11.31 7.90 5.84
CA PRO A 119 -12.06 8.39 4.69
C PRO A 119 -12.08 9.92 4.63
N GLY A 120 -11.99 10.46 3.41
CA GLY A 120 -11.84 11.91 3.17
C GLY A 120 -10.44 12.48 3.44
N ARG A 121 -9.52 11.72 4.07
CA ARG A 121 -8.10 12.09 4.24
C ARG A 121 -7.14 11.18 3.48
N TRP A 122 -7.58 9.98 3.16
CA TRP A 122 -6.78 8.95 2.52
C TRP A 122 -6.32 9.36 1.11
N VAL A 123 -5.01 9.25 0.89
CA VAL A 123 -4.39 9.36 -0.43
C VAL A 123 -4.00 7.95 -0.85
N PRO A 124 -4.65 7.33 -1.86
CA PRO A 124 -4.32 5.98 -2.28
C PRO A 124 -2.92 5.96 -2.93
N HIS A 125 -2.02 5.16 -2.38
CA HIS A 125 -0.62 5.17 -2.80
C HIS A 125 0.07 3.82 -2.59
N THR A 126 1.18 3.64 -3.29
CA THR A 126 2.12 2.54 -3.11
C THR A 126 3.49 3.09 -2.78
N SER A 127 4.08 2.58 -1.70
CA SER A 127 5.39 3.03 -1.22
C SER A 127 6.48 2.85 -2.28
N LEU A 128 7.21 3.93 -2.55
CA LEU A 128 8.33 3.96 -3.50
C LEU A 128 9.66 3.98 -2.77
N ALA A 129 9.79 4.85 -1.77
CA ALA A 129 11.00 5.00 -0.96
C ALA A 129 10.65 5.31 0.50
N THR A 130 11.42 4.75 1.43
CA THR A 130 11.25 4.95 2.87
C THR A 130 11.95 6.21 3.36
N HIS A 131 13.03 6.63 2.67
CA HIS A 131 13.72 7.88 2.94
C HIS A 131 14.48 8.36 1.69
N VAL A 132 14.19 9.58 1.25
CA VAL A 132 14.82 10.26 0.11
C VAL A 132 15.46 11.54 0.61
N LYS A 133 16.77 11.70 0.36
CA LYS A 133 17.49 12.95 0.64
C LYS A 133 17.20 13.96 -0.46
N ALA A 134 17.28 15.25 -0.14
CA ALA A 134 17.02 16.34 -1.11
C ALA A 134 17.88 16.19 -2.40
N ALA A 135 19.15 15.84 -2.26
CA ALA A 135 20.06 15.64 -3.40
C ALA A 135 19.69 14.43 -4.29
N GLN A 136 18.85 13.51 -3.82
CA GLN A 136 18.43 12.31 -4.55
C GLN A 136 17.09 12.50 -5.28
N LEU A 137 16.38 13.61 -5.05
CA LEU A 137 15.01 13.81 -5.55
C LEU A 137 14.92 13.68 -7.07
N ALA A 138 15.77 14.39 -7.82
CA ALA A 138 15.73 14.37 -9.28
C ALA A 138 15.99 12.96 -9.84
N ALA A 139 17.02 12.27 -9.36
CA ALA A 139 17.36 10.92 -9.81
C ALA A 139 16.26 9.90 -9.48
N MET A 140 15.69 9.98 -8.27
CA MET A 140 14.57 9.14 -7.85
C MET A 140 13.34 9.37 -8.74
N THR A 141 12.99 10.62 -9.02
CA THR A 141 11.86 10.97 -9.90
C THR A 141 12.08 10.48 -11.33
N SER A 142 13.30 10.62 -11.88
CA SER A 142 13.62 10.06 -13.20
C SER A 142 13.40 8.55 -13.26
N LEU A 143 13.87 7.81 -12.25
CA LEU A 143 13.68 6.35 -12.18
C LEU A 143 12.20 5.96 -12.05
N ALA A 144 11.41 6.74 -11.31
CA ALA A 144 9.97 6.53 -11.23
C ALA A 144 9.27 6.76 -12.58
N HIS A 145 9.72 7.75 -13.37
CA HIS A 145 9.16 7.99 -14.70
C HIS A 145 9.51 6.91 -15.74
N ASP A 146 10.49 6.05 -15.47
CA ASP A 146 10.75 4.90 -16.36
C ASP A 146 9.66 3.82 -16.25
N VAL A 147 8.84 3.84 -15.19
CA VAL A 147 7.70 2.94 -15.04
C VAL A 147 6.35 3.63 -15.17
N LEU A 148 6.30 4.96 -15.06
CA LEU A 148 5.08 5.75 -15.18
C LEU A 148 4.85 6.18 -16.64
N PRO A 149 3.58 6.28 -17.09
CA PRO A 149 2.37 5.85 -16.38
C PRO A 149 2.33 4.32 -16.22
N LEU A 150 1.78 3.86 -15.09
CA LEU A 150 1.66 2.44 -14.78
C LEU A 150 0.19 2.07 -14.58
N ASP A 151 -0.36 1.31 -15.52
CA ASP A 151 -1.61 0.58 -15.27
C ASP A 151 -1.31 -0.67 -14.47
N ALA A 152 -2.12 -0.95 -13.46
CA ALA A 152 -2.01 -2.09 -12.58
C ALA A 152 -3.39 -2.68 -12.29
N THR A 153 -3.42 -3.95 -11.86
CA THR A 153 -4.64 -4.55 -11.31
C THR A 153 -4.35 -5.07 -9.91
N ALA A 154 -5.16 -4.68 -8.92
CA ALA A 154 -5.20 -5.37 -7.64
C ALA A 154 -6.02 -6.66 -7.79
N VAL A 155 -5.37 -7.81 -7.57
CA VAL A 155 -5.94 -9.15 -7.83
C VAL A 155 -6.06 -10.00 -6.58
N GLY A 156 -5.68 -9.46 -5.42
CA GLY A 156 -5.80 -10.13 -4.14
C GLY A 156 -5.72 -9.14 -2.98
N ALA A 157 -5.91 -9.65 -1.77
CA ALA A 157 -5.79 -8.85 -0.56
C ALA A 157 -5.16 -9.66 0.58
N SER A 158 -4.52 -8.97 1.51
CA SER A 158 -3.86 -9.57 2.66
C SER A 158 -3.86 -8.60 3.83
N ILE A 159 -3.96 -9.13 5.04
CA ILE A 159 -3.71 -8.40 6.27
C ILE A 159 -2.24 -8.59 6.62
N ILE A 160 -1.47 -7.51 6.72
CA ILE A 160 -0.01 -7.54 6.82
C ILE A 160 0.46 -6.79 8.07
N ASP A 161 1.28 -7.44 8.88
CA ASP A 161 2.00 -6.77 9.97
C ASP A 161 3.31 -6.16 9.45
N SER A 162 3.44 -4.83 9.55
CA SER A 162 4.58 -4.08 9.00
C SER A 162 5.88 -4.22 9.79
N GLY A 163 5.81 -4.73 11.02
CA GLY A 163 6.98 -4.96 11.88
C GLY A 163 7.60 -6.33 11.67
N THR A 164 6.79 -7.34 11.35
CA THR A 164 7.22 -8.75 11.27
C THR A 164 7.17 -9.33 9.85
N GLY A 165 6.36 -8.74 8.97
CA GLY A 165 6.05 -9.28 7.65
C GLY A 165 5.13 -10.49 7.69
N LEU A 166 4.51 -10.79 8.83
CA LEU A 166 3.46 -11.81 8.94
C LEU A 166 2.26 -11.39 8.08
N ARG A 167 1.63 -12.36 7.42
CA ARG A 167 0.53 -12.14 6.48
C ARG A 167 -0.62 -13.09 6.76
N HIS A 168 -1.83 -12.57 6.67
CA HIS A 168 -3.07 -13.35 6.58
C HIS A 168 -3.71 -13.06 5.23
N ASP A 169 -3.46 -13.94 4.26
CA ASP A 169 -4.00 -13.78 2.92
C ASP A 169 -5.53 -14.02 2.93
N LEU A 170 -6.25 -13.13 2.25
CA LEU A 170 -7.70 -13.16 2.20
C LEU A 170 -8.14 -13.97 0.97
N ALA A 171 -9.22 -14.74 1.13
CA ALA A 171 -9.81 -15.50 0.03
C ALA A 171 -10.52 -14.61 -1.01
N MET A 172 -10.68 -13.32 -0.73
CA MET A 172 -11.38 -12.35 -1.56
C MET A 172 -10.74 -10.96 -1.48
N ILE A 173 -11.13 -10.07 -2.39
CA ILE A 173 -10.79 -8.64 -2.35
C ILE A 173 -11.96 -7.88 -1.72
N PRO A 174 -11.78 -7.24 -0.54
CA PRO A 174 -12.85 -6.48 0.12
C PRO A 174 -13.14 -5.12 -0.54
#